data_AF-A0A1I7NCK9-F1
#
_entry.id   AF-A0A1I7NCK9-F1
#
_cell.length_a   1.000
_cell.length_b   1.000
_cell.length_c   1.000
_cell.angle_alpha   90.00
_cell.angle_beta   90.00
_cell.angle_gamma   90.00
#
_symmetry.space_group_name_H-M   'P 1'
#
loop_
_entity.id
_entity.type
_entity.pdbx_description
1 polymer ?
#
loop_
_entity_poly.entity_id
_entity_poly.type
_entity_poly.pdbx_seq_one_letter_code
_entity_poly.pdbx_strand_id
1 'polypeptide(L)'
;MRPSDTPGDVNQCGDEGRSEIPLELSSWNDGGAKQQIINFVGRVTKSGGADFVPQAQRIAVFDNDGTLTCELPIHVQARFLRDRIKALAPEHPGWKEKGWAVLQPVDELVFGDLHPNPCASGCIVER
;
A
#
# COMPACT_ATOMS: atom_id res chain seq x y z
N MET A 1 31.59 -22.03 -24.16
CA MET A 1 31.34 -22.78 -22.91
C MET A 1 31.52 -21.85 -21.71
N ARG A 2 30.44 -21.60 -20.95
CA ARG A 2 30.51 -21.42 -19.49
C ARG A 2 29.53 -22.44 -18.87
N PRO A 3 29.93 -23.21 -17.86
CA PRO A 3 29.05 -24.17 -17.20
C PRO A 3 28.10 -23.49 -16.21
N SER A 4 26.94 -24.15 -16.01
CA SER A 4 25.95 -24.02 -14.93
C SER A 4 25.00 -22.81 -14.93
N ASP A 5 24.00 -22.85 -15.81
CA ASP A 5 22.65 -22.36 -15.53
C ASP A 5 21.75 -23.58 -15.28
N THR A 6 21.62 -24.01 -14.03
CA THR A 6 20.50 -24.88 -13.62
C THR A 6 19.29 -24.00 -13.33
N PRO A 7 18.09 -24.31 -13.85
CA PRO A 7 16.87 -23.60 -13.47
C PRO A 7 16.66 -23.76 -11.97
N GLY A 8 16.59 -22.65 -11.24
CA GLY A 8 16.27 -22.67 -9.82
C GLY A 8 14.91 -23.31 -9.59
N ASP A 9 14.87 -24.36 -8.76
CA ASP A 9 13.65 -24.97 -8.29
C ASP A 9 12.90 -23.96 -7.41
N VAL A 10 11.78 -23.43 -7.92
CA VAL A 10 10.94 -22.44 -7.25
C VAL A 10 10.28 -22.96 -5.96
N ASN A 11 10.48 -24.23 -5.60
CA ASN A 11 9.93 -24.85 -4.39
C ASN A 11 10.92 -24.93 -3.22
N GLN A 12 12.10 -24.30 -3.31
CA GLN A 12 13.09 -24.27 -2.21
C GLN A 12 13.09 -22.98 -1.38
N CYS A 13 11.92 -22.40 -1.11
CA CYS A 13 11.77 -21.58 0.09
C CYS A 13 11.56 -22.52 1.29
N GLY A 14 12.66 -23.15 1.73
CA GLY A 14 12.69 -24.06 2.87
C GLY A 14 12.32 -23.37 4.18
N ASP A 15 11.46 -24.04 4.95
CA ASP A 15 10.93 -23.72 6.27
C ASP A 15 11.90 -24.10 7.41
N GLU A 16 13.21 -24.05 7.17
CA GLU A 16 14.18 -24.54 8.16
C GLU A 16 14.83 -23.37 8.90
N GLY A 17 14.33 -23.10 10.11
CA GLY A 17 15.10 -22.40 11.14
C GLY A 17 14.88 -20.89 11.30
N ARG A 18 13.71 -20.35 10.94
CA ARG A 18 13.36 -18.98 11.39
C ARG A 18 13.04 -19.04 12.89
N SER A 19 13.89 -18.43 13.73
CA SER A 19 13.54 -18.19 15.14
C SER A 19 12.13 -17.62 15.19
N GLU A 20 11.27 -18.12 16.08
CA GLU A 20 9.95 -17.53 16.32
C GLU A 20 10.16 -16.07 16.73
N ILE A 21 10.14 -15.15 15.75
CA ILE A 21 10.08 -13.73 16.03
C ILE A 21 8.70 -13.54 16.63
N PRO A 22 8.59 -13.13 17.91
CA PRO A 22 7.29 -12.85 18.49
C PRO A 22 6.57 -11.85 17.58
N LEU A 23 5.29 -12.07 17.31
CA LEU A 23 4.49 -11.21 16.43
C LEU A 23 4.35 -9.83 17.08
N GLU A 24 5.36 -8.98 16.86
CA GLU A 24 5.48 -7.68 17.51
C GLU A 24 5.05 -6.57 16.56
N LEU A 25 3.94 -5.92 16.93
CA LEU A 25 3.37 -4.77 16.25
C LEU A 25 3.85 -3.48 16.94
N SER A 26 5.15 -3.18 16.82
CA SER A 26 5.84 -2.13 17.60
C SER A 26 5.36 -0.71 17.32
N SER A 27 4.79 -0.44 16.14
CA SER A 27 4.19 0.86 15.79
C SER A 27 2.70 0.95 16.12
N TRP A 28 2.10 -0.09 16.71
CA TRP A 28 0.70 -0.09 17.11
C TRP A 28 0.58 0.24 18.59
N ASN A 29 -0.34 1.15 18.92
CA ASN A 29 -0.72 1.41 20.30
C ASN A 29 -1.26 0.13 20.96
N ASP A 30 -1.02 0.02 22.26
CA ASP A 30 -1.63 -1.04 23.05
C ASP A 30 -3.13 -0.78 23.16
N GLY A 31 -3.93 -1.71 22.61
CA GLY A 31 -5.38 -1.55 22.54
C GLY A 31 -6.06 -2.70 21.83
N GLY A 32 -7.39 -2.60 21.70
CA GLY A 32 -8.23 -3.66 21.16
C GLY A 32 -7.81 -4.13 19.77
N ALA A 33 -7.45 -3.21 18.87
CA ALA A 33 -7.05 -3.54 17.50
C ALA A 33 -5.78 -4.41 17.44
N LYS A 34 -4.70 -4.00 18.12
CA LYS A 34 -3.44 -4.76 18.19
C LYS A 34 -3.68 -6.16 18.74
N GLN A 35 -4.43 -6.27 19.83
CA GLN A 35 -4.74 -7.56 20.46
C GLN A 35 -5.59 -8.46 19.56
N GLN A 36 -6.57 -7.90 18.85
CA GLN A 36 -7.40 -8.66 17.91
C GLN A 36 -6.59 -9.22 16.74
N ILE A 37 -5.67 -8.43 16.16
CA ILE A 37 -4.80 -8.89 15.07
C ILE A 37 -3.90 -10.02 15.56
N ILE A 38 -3.21 -9.84 16.69
CA ILE A 38 -2.29 -10.86 17.24
C ILE A 38 -3.05 -12.16 17.55
N ASN A 39 -4.20 -12.05 18.22
CA ASN A 39 -5.01 -13.22 18.56
C ASN A 39 -5.56 -13.93 17.33
N PHE A 40 -6.05 -13.17 16.33
CA PHE A 40 -6.55 -13.74 15.08
C PHE A 40 -5.44 -14.53 14.37
N VAL A 41 -4.28 -13.91 14.15
CA VAL A 41 -3.13 -14.57 13.50
C VAL A 41 -2.71 -15.80 14.29
N GLY A 42 -2.62 -15.72 15.62
CA GLY A 42 -2.30 -16.86 16.48
C GLY A 42 -3.29 -18.02 16.33
N ARG A 43 -4.61 -17.74 16.31
CA ARG A 43 -5.63 -18.79 16.15
C ARG A 43 -5.56 -19.48 14.79
N VAL A 44 -5.43 -18.71 13.70
CA VAL A 44 -5.43 -19.29 12.34
C VAL A 44 -4.10 -19.95 11.95
N THR A 45 -3.03 -19.72 12.71
CA THR A 45 -1.71 -20.33 12.45
C THR A 45 -1.38 -21.51 13.38
N LYS A 46 -2.12 -21.69 14.48
CA LYS A 46 -1.89 -22.79 15.43
C LYS A 46 -2.30 -24.14 14.85
N SER A 47 -1.31 -24.96 14.47
CA SER A 47 -1.51 -26.32 13.97
C SER A 47 -2.40 -27.16 14.91
N GLY A 48 -3.38 -27.85 14.33
CA GLY A 48 -4.36 -28.66 15.07
C GLY A 48 -5.40 -27.87 15.86
N GLY A 49 -5.37 -26.52 15.80
CA GLY A 49 -6.41 -25.67 16.38
C GLY A 49 -7.69 -25.68 15.56
N ALA A 50 -8.83 -25.39 16.20
CA ALA A 50 -10.15 -25.37 15.56
C ALA A 50 -10.26 -24.33 14.42
N ASP A 51 -9.51 -23.23 14.52
CA ASP A 51 -9.50 -22.14 13.54
C ASP A 51 -8.33 -22.24 12.53
N PHE A 52 -7.56 -23.34 12.56
CA PHE A 52 -6.35 -23.46 11.75
C PHE A 52 -6.64 -23.33 10.25
N VAL A 53 -5.91 -22.43 9.58
CA VAL A 53 -5.95 -22.23 8.14
C VAL A 53 -4.64 -22.74 7.53
N PRO A 54 -4.68 -23.65 6.53
CA PRO A 54 -3.49 -24.07 5.80
C PRO A 54 -2.75 -22.87 5.21
N GLN A 55 -1.40 -22.90 5.22
CA GLN A 55 -0.58 -21.76 4.82
C GLN A 55 -0.96 -21.18 3.44
N ALA A 56 -1.22 -22.05 2.45
CA ALA A 56 -1.61 -21.65 1.09
C ALA A 56 -2.94 -20.87 1.01
N GLN A 57 -3.75 -20.91 2.07
CA GLN A 57 -5.06 -20.24 2.16
C GLN A 57 -5.03 -18.98 3.06
N ARG A 58 -3.88 -18.65 3.66
CA ARG A 58 -3.72 -17.47 4.53
C ARG A 58 -3.55 -16.20 3.70
N ILE A 59 -4.63 -15.78 3.05
CA ILE A 59 -4.65 -14.61 2.17
C ILE A 59 -5.35 -13.45 2.91
N ALA A 60 -4.66 -12.32 3.04
CA ALA A 60 -5.22 -11.07 3.56
C ALA A 60 -5.28 -10.02 2.43
N VAL A 61 -6.36 -9.26 2.37
CA VAL A 61 -6.57 -8.20 1.38
C VAL A 61 -6.65 -6.87 2.12
N PHE A 62 -5.89 -5.89 1.63
CA PHE A 62 -5.87 -4.52 2.15
C PHE A 62 -6.28 -3.58 1.02
N ASP A 63 -7.04 -2.56 1.36
CA ASP A 63 -7.21 -1.41 0.49
C ASP A 63 -5.91 -0.59 0.43
N ASN A 64 -5.76 0.29 -0.56
CA ASN A 64 -4.56 1.13 -0.73
C ASN A 64 -4.76 2.55 -0.17
N ASP A 65 -5.60 3.36 -0.82
CA ASP A 65 -5.81 4.76 -0.46
C ASP A 65 -6.56 4.87 0.87
N GLY A 66 -6.07 5.71 1.78
CA GLY A 66 -6.62 5.84 3.14
C GLY A 66 -6.30 4.69 4.10
N THR A 67 -5.77 3.57 3.61
CA THR A 67 -5.37 2.41 4.41
C THR A 67 -3.85 2.22 4.48
N LEU A 68 -3.19 2.04 3.34
CA LEU A 68 -1.73 1.88 3.24
C LEU A 68 -1.02 3.18 2.84
N THR A 69 -1.72 4.07 2.14
CA THR A 69 -1.19 5.36 1.67
C THR A 69 -2.09 6.52 2.05
N CYS A 70 -1.50 7.67 2.41
CA CYS A 70 -2.24 8.92 2.65
C CYS A 70 -3.01 9.31 1.38
N GLU A 71 -4.33 9.49 1.50
CA GLU A 71 -5.20 9.89 0.38
C GLU A 71 -5.60 11.36 0.40
N LEU A 72 -5.21 12.07 1.46
CA LEU A 72 -5.53 13.48 1.63
C LEU A 72 -4.36 14.38 1.21
N PRO A 73 -4.66 15.55 0.62
CA PRO A 73 -5.99 16.01 0.17
C PRO A 73 -6.42 15.39 -1.18
N ILE A 74 -5.59 14.55 -1.78
CA ILE A 74 -5.86 13.88 -3.05
C ILE A 74 -5.04 12.59 -3.20
N HIS A 75 -5.64 11.58 -3.82
CA HIS A 75 -5.01 10.29 -4.08
C HIS A 75 -3.67 10.44 -4.82
N VAL A 76 -2.70 9.59 -4.44
CA VAL A 76 -1.36 9.57 -5.04
C VAL A 76 -1.44 9.38 -6.56
N GLN A 77 -2.33 8.51 -7.02
CA GLN A 77 -2.54 8.24 -8.45
C GLN A 77 -3.05 9.47 -9.21
N ALA A 78 -3.96 10.25 -8.60
CA ALA A 78 -4.48 11.47 -9.19
C ALA A 78 -3.39 12.56 -9.27
N ARG A 79 -2.51 12.69 -8.27
CA ARG A 79 -1.35 13.60 -8.35
C ARG A 79 -0.47 13.24 -9.55
N PHE A 80 -0.11 11.96 -9.69
CA PHE A 80 0.71 11.46 -10.79
C PHE A 80 0.05 11.73 -12.16
N LEU A 81 -1.22 11.38 -12.31
CA LEU A 81 -1.93 11.55 -13.58
C LEU A 81 -1.97 13.02 -13.99
N ARG A 82 -2.24 13.95 -13.07
CA ARG A 82 -2.20 15.39 -13.39
C ARG A 82 -0.82 15.82 -13.88
N ASP A 83 0.25 15.42 -13.20
CA ASP A 83 1.61 15.79 -13.63
C ASP A 83 1.93 15.24 -15.02
N ARG A 84 1.47 14.02 -15.32
CA ARG A 84 1.68 13.40 -16.62
C ARG A 84 0.88 14.10 -17.72
N ILE A 85 -0.38 14.43 -17.45
CA ILE A 85 -1.23 15.20 -18.38
C ILE A 85 -0.60 16.57 -18.65
N LYS A 86 -0.16 17.29 -17.61
CA LYS A 86 0.48 18.60 -17.75
C LYS A 86 1.75 18.55 -18.61
N ALA A 87 2.59 17.54 -18.41
CA ALA A 87 3.81 17.36 -19.20
C ALA A 87 3.53 17.02 -20.67
N LEU A 88 2.48 16.24 -20.95
CA LEU A 88 2.14 15.77 -22.29
C LEU A 88 1.17 16.70 -23.05
N ALA A 89 0.48 17.60 -22.37
CA ALA A 89 -0.51 18.48 -22.98
C ALA A 89 -0.02 19.26 -24.23
N PRO A 90 1.25 19.72 -24.32
CA PRO A 90 1.75 20.38 -25.53
C PRO A 90 1.75 19.48 -26.78
N GLU A 91 1.91 18.16 -26.60
CA GLU A 91 1.95 17.17 -27.69
C GLU A 91 0.54 16.69 -28.10
N HIS A 92 -0.48 17.01 -27.31
CA HIS A 92 -1.86 16.57 -27.52
C HIS A 92 -2.87 17.73 -27.50
N PRO A 93 -2.85 18.60 -28.54
CA PRO A 93 -3.65 19.82 -28.57
C PRO A 93 -5.17 19.60 -28.42
N GLY A 94 -5.69 18.45 -28.89
CA GLY A 94 -7.11 18.08 -28.77
C GLY A 94 -7.59 17.76 -27.35
N TRP A 95 -6.69 17.66 -26.36
CA TRP A 95 -7.10 17.45 -24.97
C TRP A 95 -7.73 18.71 -24.36
N LYS A 96 -7.40 19.92 -24.86
CA LYS A 96 -7.94 21.20 -24.37
C LYS A 96 -9.47 21.25 -24.46
N GLU A 97 -10.02 20.75 -25.56
CA GLU A 97 -11.47 20.79 -25.83
C GLU A 97 -12.26 19.70 -25.10
N LYS A 98 -11.61 18.61 -24.66
CA LYS A 98 -12.30 17.40 -24.16
C LYS A 98 -12.20 17.13 -22.66
N GLY A 99 -11.39 17.86 -21.89
CA GLY A 99 -11.47 17.71 -20.43
C GLY A 99 -10.33 18.25 -19.56
N TRP A 100 -9.10 18.44 -20.05
CA TRP A 100 -8.03 18.85 -19.12
C TRP A 100 -8.18 20.30 -18.61
N ALA A 101 -8.81 21.18 -19.40
CA ALA A 101 -9.14 22.54 -18.96
C ALA A 101 -10.15 22.56 -17.79
N VAL A 102 -10.98 21.51 -17.66
CA VAL A 102 -11.98 21.37 -16.58
C VAL A 102 -11.32 20.97 -15.25
N LEU A 103 -10.12 20.41 -15.30
CA LEU A 103 -9.33 20.12 -14.10
C LEU A 103 -8.61 21.36 -13.55
N GLN A 104 -8.52 22.47 -14.29
CA GLN A 104 -7.80 23.66 -13.83
C GLN A 104 -8.40 24.33 -12.58
N PRO A 105 -9.72 24.47 -12.41
CA PRO A 105 -10.32 25.00 -11.19
C PRO A 105 -10.14 24.06 -9.99
N VAL A 106 -10.16 22.75 -10.23
CA VAL A 106 -9.87 21.72 -9.21
C VAL A 106 -8.37 21.71 -8.89
N ASP A 107 -7.52 22.04 -9.86
CA ASP A 107 -6.07 22.10 -9.67
C ASP A 107 -5.67 23.19 -8.69
N GLU A 108 -6.29 24.37 -8.78
CA GLU A 108 -6.00 25.48 -7.88
C GLU A 108 -6.57 25.22 -6.47
N LEU A 109 -7.78 24.66 -6.37
CA LEU A 109 -8.42 24.34 -5.08
C LEU A 109 -7.81 23.13 -4.35
N VAL A 110 -7.40 22.10 -5.09
CA VAL A 110 -6.91 20.82 -4.54
C VAL A 110 -5.39 20.74 -4.55
N PHE A 111 -4.72 21.41 -5.49
CA PHE A 111 -3.27 21.36 -5.63
C PHE A 111 -2.56 22.72 -5.52
N GLY A 112 -3.28 23.85 -5.47
CA GLY A 112 -2.69 25.18 -5.24
C GLY A 112 -2.20 25.36 -3.81
N ASP A 113 -2.92 24.76 -2.85
CA ASP A 113 -2.56 24.75 -1.42
C ASP A 113 -1.73 23.52 -1.01
N LEU A 114 -1.32 22.67 -1.96
CA LEU A 114 -0.41 21.57 -1.66
C LEU A 114 0.99 22.12 -1.34
N HIS A 115 1.22 22.29 -0.05
CA HIS A 115 2.56 22.43 0.51
C HIS A 115 3.45 21.29 -0.05
N PRO A 116 4.75 21.53 -0.34
CA PRO A 116 5.65 20.50 -0.87
C PRO A 116 5.81 19.27 0.03
N ASN A 117 5.23 19.29 1.23
CA ASN A 117 5.13 18.16 2.13
C ASN A 117 3.66 17.90 2.55
N PRO A 118 2.91 17.10 1.77
CA PRO A 118 1.48 16.81 2.05
C PRO A 118 1.27 16.01 3.36
N CYS A 119 2.33 15.39 3.90
CA CYS A 119 2.25 14.65 5.16
C CYS A 119 2.34 15.53 6.42
N ALA A 120 2.71 16.82 6.30
CA ALA A 120 3.03 17.66 7.46
C ALA A 120 1.81 18.30 8.15
N SER A 121 0.61 18.28 7.55
CA SER A 121 -0.53 19.06 8.08
C SER A 121 -1.87 18.33 8.14
N GLY A 122 -1.96 17.02 7.86
CA GLY A 122 -3.28 16.38 7.85
C GLY A 122 -3.33 14.85 7.94
N CYS A 123 -2.23 14.13 7.72
CA CYS A 123 -2.20 12.71 8.03
C CYS A 123 -1.93 12.53 9.54
N ILE A 124 -2.97 12.79 10.33
CA ILE A 124 -3.01 12.43 11.75
C ILE A 124 -2.98 10.90 11.79
N VAL A 125 -1.79 10.33 11.98
CA VAL A 125 -1.70 9.05 12.68
C VAL A 125 -2.05 9.41 14.12
N GLU A 126 -3.33 9.30 14.45
CA GLU A 126 -3.81 9.53 15.82
C GLU A 126 -3.12 8.46 16.67
N ARG A 127 -2.13 8.91 17.45
CA ARG A 127 -1.48 8.10 18.48
C ARG A 127 -2.42 7.90 19.65
#